data_AF-A0A382Y3M2-F1
#
_entry.id   AF-A0A382Y3M2-F1
#
_cell.length_a   1.000
_cell.length_b   1.000
_cell.length_c   1.000
_cell.angle_alpha   90.00
_cell.angle_beta   90.00
_cell.angle_gamma   90.00
#
_symmetry.space_group_name_H-M   'P 1'
#
loop_
_entity.id
_entity.type
_entity.pdbx_description
1 polymer ?
#
loop_
_entity_poly.entity_id
_entity_poly.type
_entity_poly.pdbx_seq_one_letter_code
_entity_poly.pdbx_strand_id
1 'polypeptide(L)'
;VFRVGDVLLLHGSKNDVEEHTTGLSLLPLAEREVRVGVFSKVSLAVVIFGAAIALSMFNIMPTTLSFIGAVLAYIFFGILPLRDLYKEIDWPIIVLLGAMIPVSQALQDTGLTAKIAVYANHMTDSLPPWGILALIMVVTMCLSDVINNAATALIMAPIGMGIAAQMGVSADPFLMAVAVGASCAFLTPIGHQCNALILGPGGYRFGDYWRMGLPLEIMIVGVSIPLILKFFPMSPVG
;
A
#
# COMPACT_ATOMS: atom_id res chain seq x y z
N VAL A 1 28.47 -24.40 31.87
CA VAL A 1 29.70 -23.86 31.25
C VAL A 1 29.30 -23.32 29.89
N PHE A 2 29.36 -22.02 29.72
CA PHE A 2 29.08 -21.38 28.43
C PHE A 2 30.25 -21.57 27.48
N ARG A 3 29.97 -21.66 26.19
CA ARG A 3 30.94 -21.81 25.12
C ARG A 3 30.86 -20.62 24.17
N VAL A 4 31.96 -20.38 23.46
CA VAL A 4 32.01 -19.37 22.40
C VAL A 4 30.94 -19.71 21.35
N GLY A 5 30.03 -18.77 21.08
CA GLY A 5 28.89 -18.94 20.17
C GLY A 5 27.54 -19.19 20.84
N ASP A 6 27.50 -19.37 22.16
CA ASP A 6 26.23 -19.47 22.90
C ASP A 6 25.48 -18.13 22.89
N VAL A 7 24.16 -18.19 22.70
CA VAL A 7 23.26 -17.03 22.78
C VAL A 7 22.66 -16.99 24.18
N LEU A 8 22.92 -15.90 24.91
CA LEU A 8 22.42 -15.70 26.27
C LEU A 8 21.34 -14.63 26.27
N LEU A 9 20.20 -14.92 26.92
CA LEU A 9 19.16 -13.95 27.20
C LEU A 9 19.43 -13.31 28.57
N LEU A 10 19.73 -12.01 28.58
CA LEU A 10 19.89 -11.24 29.81
C LEU A 10 18.63 -10.40 30.05
N HIS A 11 18.12 -10.41 31.28
CA HIS A 11 16.93 -9.65 31.67
C HIS A 11 17.28 -8.70 32.83
N GLY A 12 17.05 -7.40 32.65
CA GLY A 12 17.42 -6.37 33.61
C GLY A 12 17.10 -4.97 33.08
N SER A 13 17.45 -3.93 33.83
CA SER A 13 17.33 -2.56 33.35
C SER A 13 18.33 -2.30 32.21
N LYS A 14 18.01 -1.40 31.28
CA LYS A 14 18.86 -1.14 30.09
C LYS A 14 20.30 -0.78 30.49
N ASN A 15 20.46 0.04 31.53
CA ASN A 15 21.77 0.47 32.02
C ASN A 15 22.56 -0.70 32.64
N ASP A 16 21.90 -1.55 33.44
CA ASP A 16 22.58 -2.68 34.09
C ASP A 16 23.08 -3.69 33.06
N VAL A 17 22.29 -3.96 32.02
CA VAL A 17 22.64 -4.93 30.97
C VAL A 17 23.77 -4.40 30.09
N GLU A 18 23.77 -3.13 29.71
CA GLU A 18 24.87 -2.52 28.93
C GLU A 18 26.19 -2.46 29.72
N GLU A 19 26.13 -2.17 31.02
CA GLU A 19 27.31 -2.10 31.89
C GLU A 19 27.95 -3.48 32.10
N HIS A 20 27.14 -4.53 32.28
CA HIS A 20 27.64 -5.88 32.58
C HIS A 20 27.95 -6.72 31.34
N THR A 21 27.41 -6.39 30.16
CA THR A 21 27.72 -7.11 28.90
C THR A 21 29.18 -6.95 28.49
N THR A 22 29.76 -5.75 28.71
CA THR A 22 31.17 -5.49 28.45
C THR A 22 32.07 -6.29 29.41
N GLY A 23 31.69 -6.38 30.70
CA GLY A 23 32.41 -7.17 31.69
C GLY A 23 32.35 -8.69 31.45
N LEU A 24 31.29 -9.17 30.79
CA LEU A 24 31.08 -10.59 30.47
C LEU A 24 31.62 -11.00 29.09
N SER A 25 32.32 -10.10 28.37
CA SER A 25 32.80 -10.33 26.99
C SER A 25 31.69 -10.79 26.03
N LEU A 26 30.45 -10.33 26.27
CA LEU A 26 29.31 -10.63 25.42
C LEU A 26 29.21 -9.57 24.33
N LEU A 27 29.04 -10.01 23.08
CA LEU A 27 28.74 -9.11 21.98
C LEU A 27 27.23 -8.92 21.92
N PRO A 28 26.71 -7.67 21.99
CA PRO A 28 25.29 -7.44 21.80
C PRO A 28 24.90 -7.86 20.39
N LEU A 29 23.95 -8.79 20.30
CA LEU A 29 23.27 -9.08 19.03
C LEU A 29 22.63 -7.80 18.53
N ALA A 30 22.81 -7.49 17.24
CA ALA A 30 22.32 -6.26 16.61
C ALA A 30 20.92 -5.90 17.13
N GLU A 31 20.77 -4.69 17.70
CA GLU A 31 19.50 -4.20 18.21
C GLU A 31 18.44 -4.37 17.12
N ARG A 32 17.49 -5.27 17.34
CA ARG A 32 16.25 -5.27 16.55
C ARG A 32 15.50 -4.02 16.97
N GLU A 33 15.29 -3.08 16.06
CA GLU A 33 14.47 -1.87 16.24
C GLU A 33 12.98 -2.17 16.45
N VAL A 34 12.62 -3.20 17.23
CA VAL A 34 11.23 -3.44 17.63
C VAL A 34 10.96 -2.53 18.83
N ARG A 35 10.71 -1.25 18.56
CA ARG A 35 10.06 -0.36 19.52
C ARG A 35 8.66 -0.91 19.75
N VAL A 36 8.49 -1.72 20.79
CA VAL A 36 7.17 -2.13 21.26
C VAL A 36 6.45 -0.85 21.67
N GLY A 37 5.48 -0.43 20.87
CA GLY A 37 4.68 0.77 21.13
C GLY A 37 4.10 0.71 22.54
N VAL A 38 4.05 1.85 23.22
CA VAL A 38 3.46 1.93 24.56
C VAL A 38 1.98 1.58 24.42
N PHE A 39 1.59 0.35 24.77
CA PHE A 39 0.22 -0.17 24.62
C PHE A 39 -0.84 0.79 25.19
N SER A 40 -0.46 1.60 26.18
CA SER A 40 -1.27 2.65 26.78
C SER A 40 -1.81 3.72 25.81
N LYS A 41 -1.16 3.96 24.66
CA LYS A 41 -1.59 5.01 23.70
C LYS A 41 -2.33 4.47 22.48
N VAL A 42 -2.39 3.15 22.30
CA VAL A 42 -2.98 2.51 21.12
C VAL A 42 -4.47 2.79 21.02
N SER A 43 -5.21 2.67 22.12
CA SER A 43 -6.66 2.92 22.13
C SER A 43 -6.99 4.36 21.74
N LEU A 44 -6.27 5.34 22.30
CA LEU A 44 -6.47 6.76 21.99
C LEU A 44 -6.11 7.08 20.53
N ALA A 45 -5.05 6.47 20.00
CA ALA A 45 -4.69 6.61 18.60
C ALA A 45 -5.81 6.09 17.67
N VAL A 46 -6.30 4.87 17.92
CA VAL A 46 -7.39 4.26 17.15
C VAL A 46 -8.66 5.11 17.21
N VAL A 47 -9.00 5.67 18.37
CA VAL A 47 -10.18 6.54 18.53
C VAL A 47 -10.05 7.82 17.70
N ILE A 48 -8.92 8.51 17.75
CA ILE A 48 -8.69 9.74 16.97
C ILE A 48 -8.78 9.45 15.47
N PHE A 49 -8.14 8.37 15.00
CA PHE A 49 -8.17 7.98 13.60
C PHE A 49 -9.59 7.60 13.15
N GLY A 50 -10.30 6.81 13.96
CA GLY A 50 -11.70 6.44 13.71
C GLY A 50 -12.62 7.66 13.67
N ALA A 51 -12.41 8.64 14.55
CA ALA A 51 -13.16 9.90 14.55
C ALA A 51 -12.91 10.71 13.27
N ALA A 52 -11.67 10.77 12.78
CA ALA A 52 -11.34 11.46 11.54
C ALA A 52 -12.00 10.80 10.32
N ILE A 53 -12.00 9.45 10.27
CA ILE A 53 -12.74 8.69 9.26
C ILE A 53 -14.23 9.01 9.34
N ALA A 54 -14.83 8.96 10.53
CA ALA A 54 -16.25 9.25 10.72
C ALA A 54 -16.62 10.67 10.27
N LEU A 55 -15.84 11.68 10.67
CA LEU A 55 -16.04 13.08 10.26
C LEU A 55 -16.01 13.23 8.73
N SER A 56 -15.08 12.54 8.06
CA SER A 56 -14.97 12.53 6.60
C SER A 56 -16.15 11.79 5.95
N MET A 57 -16.53 10.61 6.46
CA MET A 57 -17.59 9.79 5.90
C MET A 57 -18.97 10.44 6.02
N PHE A 58 -19.23 11.14 7.12
CA PHE A 58 -20.49 11.88 7.32
C PHE A 58 -20.50 13.27 6.65
N ASN A 59 -19.47 13.60 5.85
CA ASN A 59 -19.31 14.90 5.19
C ASN A 59 -19.43 16.10 6.14
N ILE A 60 -19.06 15.92 7.42
CA ILE A 60 -19.07 17.00 8.42
C ILE A 60 -17.90 17.96 8.13
N MET A 61 -16.77 17.40 7.70
CA MET A 61 -15.59 18.15 7.27
C MET A 61 -14.96 17.49 6.03
N PRO A 62 -14.35 18.28 5.13
CA PRO A 62 -13.53 17.75 4.05
C PRO A 62 -12.47 16.77 4.56
N THR A 63 -12.24 15.68 3.83
CA THR A 63 -11.27 14.62 4.15
C THR A 63 -9.91 15.19 4.56
N THR A 64 -9.43 16.19 3.84
CA THR A 64 -8.17 16.89 4.12
C THR A 64 -8.15 17.50 5.53
N LEU A 65 -9.21 18.20 5.93
CA LEU A 65 -9.29 18.83 7.26
C LEU A 65 -9.43 17.77 8.37
N SER A 66 -10.23 16.73 8.13
CA SER A 66 -10.42 15.63 9.09
C SER A 66 -9.10 14.93 9.43
N PHE A 67 -8.29 14.58 8.43
CA PHE A 67 -7.02 13.89 8.65
C PHE A 67 -5.89 14.82 9.12
N ILE A 68 -5.85 16.08 8.68
CA ILE A 68 -4.91 17.07 9.28
C ILE A 68 -5.22 17.24 10.78
N GLY A 69 -6.50 17.33 11.15
CA GLY A 69 -6.92 17.37 12.56
C GLY A 69 -6.46 16.15 13.36
N ALA A 70 -6.54 14.95 12.78
CA ALA A 70 -6.06 13.73 13.39
C ALA A 70 -4.54 13.76 13.67
N VAL A 71 -3.75 14.21 12.69
CA VAL A 71 -2.30 14.36 12.82
C VAL A 71 -1.94 15.37 13.92
N LEU A 72 -2.63 16.52 13.96
CA LEU A 72 -2.44 17.52 15.01
C LEU A 72 -2.78 16.96 16.39
N ALA A 73 -3.87 16.20 16.51
CA ALA A 73 -4.23 15.53 17.76
C ALA A 73 -3.17 14.50 18.18
N TYR A 74 -2.62 13.71 17.24
CA TYR A 74 -1.52 12.79 17.52
C TYR A 74 -0.28 13.49 18.07
N ILE A 75 0.06 14.66 17.52
CA ILE A 75 1.18 15.47 18.02
C ILE A 75 0.86 16.00 19.42
N PHE A 76 -0.35 16.54 19.63
CA PHE A 76 -0.78 17.11 20.90
C PHE A 76 -0.79 16.08 22.05
N PHE A 77 -1.28 14.86 21.80
CA PHE A 77 -1.28 13.77 22.78
C PHE A 77 0.07 13.02 22.87
N GLY A 78 1.08 13.48 22.14
CA GLY A 78 2.41 12.88 22.10
C GLY A 78 2.42 11.43 21.63
N ILE A 79 1.48 11.07 20.75
CA ILE A 79 1.46 9.78 20.03
C ILE A 79 2.50 9.84 18.92
N LEU A 80 2.56 10.95 18.18
CA LEU A 80 3.53 11.20 17.12
C LEU A 80 4.46 12.35 17.55
N PRO A 81 5.77 12.10 17.77
CA PRO A 81 6.73 13.17 18.01
C PRO A 81 6.82 14.11 16.81
N LEU A 82 6.77 15.43 17.02
CA LEU A 82 6.84 16.42 15.94
C LEU A 82 8.08 16.26 15.05
N ARG A 83 9.21 15.84 15.64
CA ARG A 83 10.49 15.58 14.95
C ARG A 83 10.43 14.42 13.95
N ASP A 84 9.49 13.49 14.14
CA ASP A 84 9.35 12.30 13.30
C ASP A 84 8.25 12.48 12.25
N LEU A 85 7.41 13.52 12.36
CA LEU A 85 6.31 13.83 11.43
C LEU A 85 6.75 13.78 9.96
N TYR A 86 7.83 14.49 9.60
CA TYR A 86 8.31 14.54 8.23
C TYR A 86 8.98 13.24 7.75
N LYS A 87 9.43 12.39 8.67
CA LYS A 87 10.02 11.09 8.34
C LYS A 87 8.95 10.05 8.03
N GLU A 88 7.79 10.16 8.68
CA GLU A 88 6.64 9.28 8.47
C GLU A 88 5.85 9.64 7.19
N ILE A 89 6.16 10.76 6.54
CA ILE A 89 5.56 11.11 5.24
C ILE A 89 6.23 10.27 4.14
N ASP A 90 5.41 9.55 3.38
CA ASP A 90 5.84 8.87 2.15
C ASP A 90 6.02 9.89 1.00
N TRP A 91 7.15 10.58 1.02
CA TRP A 91 7.51 11.58 0.00
C TRP A 91 7.49 11.04 -1.43
N PRO A 92 7.98 9.81 -1.72
CA PRO A 92 7.85 9.22 -3.05
C PRO A 92 6.41 9.23 -3.58
N ILE A 93 5.42 8.88 -2.75
CA ILE A 93 4.01 8.90 -3.17
C ILE A 93 3.56 10.32 -3.51
N ILE A 94 3.86 11.31 -2.65
CA ILE A 94 3.47 12.72 -2.89
C ILE A 94 4.11 13.25 -4.16
N VAL A 95 5.42 13.06 -4.32
CA VAL A 95 6.18 13.51 -5.50
C VAL A 95 5.60 12.89 -6.75
N LEU A 96 5.25 11.60 -6.70
CA LEU A 96 4.79 10.93 -7.90
C LEU A 96 3.33 11.28 -8.23
N LEU A 97 2.42 11.41 -7.25
CA LEU A 97 1.09 11.99 -7.50
C LEU A 97 1.19 13.40 -8.13
N GLY A 98 2.11 14.23 -7.66
CA GLY A 98 2.39 15.53 -8.25
C GLY A 98 2.94 15.44 -9.67
N ALA A 99 3.88 14.53 -9.92
CA ALA A 99 4.47 14.30 -11.24
C ALA A 99 3.48 13.71 -12.26
N MET A 100 2.38 13.11 -11.81
CA MET A 100 1.34 12.60 -12.71
C MET A 100 0.56 13.70 -13.42
N ILE A 101 0.48 14.90 -12.87
CA ILE A 101 -0.20 16.04 -13.51
C ILE A 101 0.48 16.40 -14.85
N PRO A 102 1.79 16.72 -14.90
CA PRO A 102 2.46 17.03 -16.16
C PRO A 102 2.63 15.81 -17.07
N VAL A 103 2.78 14.59 -16.53
CA VAL A 103 2.84 13.37 -17.36
C VAL A 103 1.51 13.13 -18.07
N SER A 104 0.38 13.30 -17.38
CA SER A 104 -0.95 13.22 -17.98
C SER A 104 -1.12 14.23 -19.12
N GLN A 105 -0.67 15.47 -18.91
CA GLN A 105 -0.70 16.51 -19.95
C GLN A 105 0.21 16.17 -21.14
N ALA A 106 1.44 15.73 -20.90
CA ALA A 106 2.35 15.34 -21.98
C ALA A 106 1.81 14.16 -22.82
N LEU A 107 1.11 13.20 -22.20
CA LEU A 107 0.45 12.11 -22.92
C LEU A 107 -0.68 12.62 -23.82
N GLN A 108 -1.44 13.61 -23.36
CA GLN A 108 -2.47 14.28 -24.16
C GLN A 108 -1.85 15.05 -25.33
N ASP A 109 -0.82 15.85 -25.07
CA ASP A 109 -0.14 16.70 -26.08
C ASP A 109 0.58 15.90 -27.16
N THR A 110 1.18 14.76 -26.79
CA THR A 110 1.84 13.86 -27.76
C THR A 110 0.87 13.09 -28.65
N GLY A 111 -0.43 13.19 -28.38
CA GLY A 111 -1.46 12.37 -29.01
C GLY A 111 -1.28 10.87 -28.71
N LEU A 112 -0.40 10.51 -27.77
CA LEU A 112 -0.21 9.13 -27.34
C LEU A 112 -1.50 8.61 -26.72
N THR A 113 -2.17 9.46 -25.94
CA THR A 113 -3.52 9.20 -25.44
C THR A 113 -4.43 8.77 -26.61
N ALA A 114 -4.53 9.55 -27.69
CA ALA A 114 -5.31 9.19 -28.89
C ALA A 114 -4.92 7.84 -29.51
N LYS A 115 -3.62 7.51 -29.59
CA LYS A 115 -3.16 6.21 -30.09
C LYS A 115 -3.48 5.05 -29.14
N ILE A 116 -3.39 5.27 -27.83
CA ILE A 116 -3.82 4.33 -26.80
C ILE A 116 -5.33 4.12 -26.87
N ALA A 117 -6.15 5.14 -27.16
CA ALA A 117 -7.59 4.94 -27.43
C ALA A 117 -7.83 4.06 -28.63
N VAL A 118 -7.08 4.22 -29.72
CA VAL A 118 -7.31 3.39 -30.91
C VAL A 118 -6.96 1.93 -30.61
N TYR A 119 -5.85 1.68 -29.90
CA TYR A 119 -5.50 0.34 -29.43
C TYR A 119 -6.50 -0.21 -28.40
N ALA A 120 -6.92 0.62 -27.45
CA ALA A 120 -7.91 0.26 -26.45
C ALA A 120 -9.27 0.02 -27.10
N ASN A 121 -9.68 0.78 -28.11
CA ASN A 121 -10.91 0.55 -28.89
C ASN A 121 -10.84 -0.75 -29.67
N HIS A 122 -9.69 -1.09 -30.29
CA HIS A 122 -9.52 -2.43 -30.87
C HIS A 122 -9.64 -3.56 -29.83
N MET A 123 -9.21 -3.31 -28.58
CA MET A 123 -9.47 -4.24 -27.47
C MET A 123 -10.91 -4.15 -26.94
N THR A 124 -11.58 -3.00 -27.02
CA THR A 124 -12.96 -2.77 -26.53
C THR A 124 -13.99 -3.33 -27.51
N ASP A 125 -13.67 -3.37 -28.81
CA ASP A 125 -14.44 -4.08 -29.84
C ASP A 125 -14.49 -5.59 -29.56
N SER A 126 -13.55 -6.11 -28.76
CA SER A 126 -13.45 -7.52 -28.40
C SER A 126 -13.76 -7.81 -26.92
N LEU A 127 -13.66 -6.82 -26.03
CA LEU A 127 -13.87 -6.96 -24.59
C LEU A 127 -14.88 -5.93 -24.06
N PRO A 128 -15.86 -6.36 -23.24
CA PRO A 128 -16.77 -5.44 -22.58
C PRO A 128 -16.01 -4.52 -21.59
N PRO A 129 -16.55 -3.34 -21.21
CA PRO A 129 -15.87 -2.37 -20.33
C PRO A 129 -15.36 -2.95 -19.01
N TRP A 130 -16.11 -3.89 -18.41
CA TRP A 130 -15.69 -4.61 -17.20
C TRP A 130 -14.44 -5.48 -17.42
N GLY A 131 -14.22 -5.96 -18.64
CA GLY A 131 -13.07 -6.77 -19.03
C GLY A 131 -11.77 -5.94 -19.08
N ILE A 132 -11.86 -4.69 -19.49
CA ILE A 132 -10.73 -3.75 -19.46
C ILE A 132 -10.34 -3.43 -18.01
N LEU A 133 -11.35 -3.22 -17.16
CA LEU A 133 -11.14 -3.02 -15.73
C LEU A 133 -10.48 -4.24 -15.07
N ALA A 134 -10.95 -5.44 -15.40
CA ALA A 134 -10.37 -6.69 -14.93
C ALA A 134 -8.93 -6.87 -15.41
N LEU A 135 -8.64 -6.54 -16.67
CA LEU A 135 -7.28 -6.60 -17.22
C LEU A 135 -6.33 -5.69 -16.45
N ILE A 136 -6.72 -4.43 -16.19
CA ILE A 136 -5.91 -3.49 -15.42
C ILE A 136 -5.67 -4.01 -14.02
N MET A 137 -6.71 -4.54 -13.36
CA MET A 137 -6.59 -5.12 -12.02
C MET A 137 -5.57 -6.27 -12.02
N VAL A 138 -5.72 -7.24 -12.92
CA VAL A 138 -4.82 -8.41 -13.02
C VAL A 138 -3.38 -8.00 -13.32
N VAL A 139 -3.17 -7.09 -14.27
CA VAL A 139 -1.81 -6.58 -14.57
C VAL A 139 -1.21 -5.90 -13.35
N THR A 140 -2.01 -5.13 -12.61
CA THR A 140 -1.57 -4.48 -11.37
C THR A 140 -1.18 -5.50 -10.31
N MET A 141 -1.98 -6.55 -10.11
CA MET A 141 -1.68 -7.63 -9.15
C MET A 141 -0.35 -8.31 -9.48
N CYS A 142 -0.19 -8.75 -10.73
CA CYS A 142 1.05 -9.39 -11.19
C CYS A 142 2.27 -8.48 -11.06
N LEU A 143 2.13 -7.18 -11.28
CA LEU A 143 3.23 -6.23 -11.09
C LEU A 143 3.55 -6.03 -9.60
N SER A 144 2.52 -6.05 -8.74
CA SER A 144 2.67 -5.97 -7.28
C SER A 144 3.45 -7.15 -6.69
N ASP A 145 3.27 -8.34 -7.26
CA ASP A 145 4.03 -9.52 -6.86
C ASP A 145 5.54 -9.42 -7.08
N VAL A 146 6.01 -8.48 -7.91
CA VAL A 146 7.43 -8.36 -8.28
C VAL A 146 8.11 -7.17 -7.62
N ILE A 147 7.41 -6.04 -7.48
CA ILE A 147 8.02 -4.76 -7.07
C ILE A 147 7.72 -4.48 -5.58
N ASN A 148 6.61 -3.79 -5.33
CA ASN A 148 5.95 -3.58 -4.05
C ASN A 148 4.65 -2.80 -4.31
N ASN A 149 3.71 -2.90 -3.38
CA ASN A 149 2.37 -2.32 -3.52
C ASN A 149 2.38 -0.81 -3.86
N ALA A 150 3.21 -0.02 -3.18
CA ALA A 150 3.25 1.42 -3.37
C ALA A 150 3.76 1.81 -4.77
N ALA A 151 4.91 1.25 -5.19
CA ALA A 151 5.48 1.50 -6.51
C ALA A 151 4.55 1.02 -7.64
N THR A 152 3.90 -0.13 -7.47
CA THR A 152 2.94 -0.68 -8.44
C THR A 152 1.73 0.23 -8.61
N ALA A 153 1.08 0.64 -7.51
CA ALA A 153 -0.07 1.55 -7.57
C ALA A 153 0.28 2.84 -8.33
N LEU A 154 1.50 3.29 -8.12
CA LEU A 154 2.01 4.56 -8.58
C LEU A 154 2.43 4.54 -10.07
N ILE A 155 2.85 3.38 -10.59
CA ILE A 155 3.03 3.13 -12.02
C ILE A 155 1.68 2.96 -12.72
N MET A 156 0.75 2.23 -12.10
CA MET A 156 -0.50 1.84 -12.74
C MET A 156 -1.57 2.93 -12.70
N ALA A 157 -1.55 3.83 -11.72
CA ALA A 157 -2.49 4.96 -11.61
C ALA A 157 -2.56 5.85 -12.86
N PRO A 158 -1.46 6.36 -13.44
CA PRO A 158 -1.53 7.13 -14.69
C PRO A 158 -2.07 6.33 -15.88
N ILE A 159 -1.73 5.04 -15.95
CA ILE A 159 -2.19 4.16 -17.03
C ILE A 159 -3.71 4.01 -16.92
N GLY A 160 -4.23 3.77 -15.72
CA GLY A 160 -5.66 3.71 -15.44
C GLY A 160 -6.39 5.02 -15.78
N MET A 161 -5.83 6.16 -15.39
CA MET A 161 -6.40 7.48 -15.72
C MET A 161 -6.40 7.75 -17.23
N GLY A 162 -5.32 7.40 -17.94
CA GLY A 162 -5.22 7.53 -19.39
C GLY A 162 -6.27 6.69 -20.12
N ILE A 163 -6.50 5.46 -19.68
CA ILE A 163 -7.53 4.58 -20.24
C ILE A 163 -8.94 5.13 -19.96
N ALA A 164 -9.20 5.60 -18.74
CA ALA A 164 -10.48 6.22 -18.38
C ALA A 164 -10.79 7.45 -19.26
N ALA A 165 -9.81 8.34 -19.44
CA ALA A 165 -9.93 9.51 -20.30
C ALA A 165 -10.25 9.11 -21.76
N GLN A 166 -9.65 8.02 -22.24
CA GLN A 166 -9.90 7.50 -23.59
C GLN A 166 -11.24 6.83 -23.79
N MET A 167 -11.74 6.16 -22.75
CA MET A 167 -13.09 5.63 -22.75
C MET A 167 -14.15 6.72 -22.52
N GLY A 168 -13.74 7.95 -22.19
CA GLY A 168 -14.64 9.06 -21.87
C GLY A 168 -15.42 8.82 -20.57
N VAL A 169 -14.88 8.02 -19.65
CA VAL A 169 -15.54 7.64 -18.39
C VAL A 169 -14.74 8.11 -17.18
N SER A 170 -15.38 8.14 -16.01
CA SER A 170 -14.74 8.51 -14.75
C SER A 170 -13.47 7.67 -14.47
N ALA A 171 -12.44 8.31 -13.91
CA ALA A 171 -11.19 7.65 -13.53
C ALA A 171 -11.32 6.79 -12.27
N ASP A 172 -12.32 7.06 -11.42
CA ASP A 172 -12.55 6.39 -10.14
C ASP A 172 -12.55 4.84 -10.20
N PRO A 173 -13.31 4.18 -11.10
CA PRO A 173 -13.26 2.72 -11.20
C PRO A 173 -11.86 2.19 -11.50
N PHE A 174 -11.12 2.85 -12.38
CA PHE A 174 -9.78 2.46 -12.78
C PHE A 174 -8.78 2.63 -11.64
N LEU A 175 -8.84 3.76 -10.94
CA LEU A 175 -8.01 4.02 -9.77
C LEU A 175 -8.31 3.03 -8.64
N MET A 176 -9.57 2.63 -8.45
CA MET A 176 -9.93 1.59 -7.48
C MET A 176 -9.47 0.20 -7.90
N ALA A 177 -9.56 -0.15 -9.19
CA ALA A 177 -9.00 -1.40 -9.69
C ALA A 177 -7.48 -1.47 -9.46
N VAL A 178 -6.77 -0.35 -9.67
CA VAL A 178 -5.34 -0.23 -9.36
C VAL A 178 -5.08 -0.33 -7.86
N ALA A 179 -5.85 0.39 -7.02
CA ALA A 179 -5.64 0.37 -5.57
C ALA A 179 -5.86 -1.03 -4.98
N VAL A 180 -6.92 -1.73 -5.38
CA VAL A 180 -7.19 -3.10 -4.93
C VAL A 180 -6.15 -4.05 -5.53
N GLY A 181 -5.85 -3.96 -6.82
CA GLY A 181 -4.87 -4.82 -7.47
C GLY A 181 -3.47 -4.69 -6.87
N ALA A 182 -3.01 -3.47 -6.61
CA ALA A 182 -1.71 -3.23 -5.99
C ALA A 182 -1.66 -3.68 -4.53
N SER A 183 -2.81 -3.83 -3.87
CA SER A 183 -2.88 -4.38 -2.50
C SER A 183 -2.78 -5.90 -2.46
N CYS A 184 -2.87 -6.57 -3.61
CA CYS A 184 -2.88 -8.03 -3.74
C CYS A 184 -1.57 -8.52 -4.34
N ALA A 185 -0.57 -8.73 -3.49
CA ALA A 185 0.70 -9.36 -3.84
C ALA A 185 0.77 -10.75 -3.19
N PHE A 186 0.02 -11.71 -3.73
CA PHE A 186 -0.18 -13.03 -3.10
C PHE A 186 0.52 -14.17 -3.83
N LEU A 187 0.99 -13.99 -5.07
CA LEU A 187 1.64 -15.06 -5.83
C LEU A 187 3.08 -15.30 -5.38
N THR A 188 3.74 -14.29 -4.82
CA THR A 188 5.14 -14.41 -4.39
C THR A 188 5.38 -13.86 -2.99
N PRO A 189 6.41 -14.36 -2.29
CA PRO A 189 6.87 -13.78 -1.04
C PRO A 189 7.65 -12.46 -1.22
N ILE A 190 7.99 -12.08 -2.46
CA ILE A 190 8.83 -10.91 -2.75
C ILE A 190 8.00 -9.62 -2.71
N GLY A 191 6.75 -9.68 -3.19
CA GLY A 191 5.92 -8.48 -3.37
C GLY A 191 5.61 -7.70 -2.10
N HIS A 192 5.68 -8.33 -0.91
CA HIS A 192 5.49 -7.61 0.35
C HIS A 192 6.39 -8.11 1.49
N GLN A 193 6.92 -7.18 2.28
CA GLN A 193 7.85 -7.49 3.38
C GLN A 193 7.27 -8.49 4.40
N CYS A 194 5.99 -8.37 4.75
CA CYS A 194 5.33 -9.32 5.65
C CYS A 194 5.35 -10.76 5.13
N ASN A 195 5.17 -10.95 3.81
CA ASN A 195 5.18 -12.28 3.19
C ASN A 195 6.60 -12.89 3.24
N ALA A 196 7.63 -12.08 2.96
CA ALA A 196 9.01 -12.51 3.11
C ALA A 196 9.36 -12.88 4.56
N LEU A 197 8.90 -12.09 5.54
CA LEU A 197 9.22 -12.28 6.96
C LEU A 197 8.68 -13.60 7.53
N ILE A 198 7.53 -14.09 7.06
CA ILE A 198 6.95 -15.35 7.53
C ILE A 198 7.51 -16.59 6.83
N LEU A 199 8.29 -16.43 5.75
CA LEU A 199 8.78 -17.54 4.95
C LEU A 199 9.65 -18.50 5.77
N GLY A 200 10.57 -17.96 6.58
CA GLY A 200 11.41 -18.75 7.49
C GLY A 200 10.65 -19.29 8.71
N PRO A 201 10.11 -18.42 9.58
CA PRO A 201 9.44 -18.83 10.82
C PRO A 201 8.17 -19.67 10.60
N GLY A 202 7.45 -19.46 9.50
CA GLY A 202 6.24 -20.21 9.15
C GLY A 202 6.50 -21.51 8.39
N GLY A 203 7.76 -21.81 8.03
CA GLY A 203 8.10 -23.02 7.28
C GLY A 203 7.56 -23.07 5.84
N TYR A 204 7.18 -21.92 5.27
CA TYR A 204 6.65 -21.83 3.92
C TYR A 204 7.75 -21.94 2.87
N ARG A 205 7.43 -22.54 1.72
CA ARG A 205 8.27 -22.54 0.53
C ARG A 205 7.74 -21.53 -0.48
N PHE A 206 8.63 -21.06 -1.37
CA PHE A 206 8.24 -20.12 -2.44
C PHE A 206 7.07 -20.65 -3.28
N GLY A 207 7.05 -21.96 -3.56
CA GLY A 207 5.98 -22.61 -4.33
C GLY A 207 4.63 -22.73 -3.61
N ASP A 208 4.56 -22.46 -2.30
CA ASP A 208 3.30 -22.51 -1.54
C ASP A 208 2.47 -21.23 -1.77
N TYR A 209 3.14 -20.11 -2.08
CA TYR A 209 2.51 -18.81 -2.31
C TYR A 209 1.60 -18.84 -3.53
N TRP A 210 2.12 -19.16 -4.72
CA TRP A 210 1.29 -19.14 -5.92
C TRP A 210 0.12 -20.13 -5.88
N ARG A 211 0.29 -21.28 -5.20
CA ARG A 211 -0.77 -22.31 -5.06
C ARG A 211 -1.97 -21.80 -4.26
N MET A 212 -1.74 -20.98 -3.24
CA MET A 212 -2.80 -20.39 -2.40
C MET A 212 -3.21 -19.01 -2.89
N GLY A 213 -2.27 -18.24 -3.42
CA GLY A 213 -2.46 -16.89 -3.93
C GLY A 213 -3.31 -16.87 -5.20
N LEU A 214 -3.05 -17.74 -6.17
CA LEU A 214 -3.77 -17.71 -7.44
C LEU A 214 -5.30 -17.92 -7.29
N PRO A 215 -5.79 -18.90 -6.50
CA PRO A 215 -7.21 -18.99 -6.18
C PRO A 215 -7.77 -17.74 -5.48
N LEU A 216 -6.99 -17.15 -4.57
CA LEU A 216 -7.39 -15.95 -3.84
C LEU A 216 -7.49 -14.73 -4.77
N GLU A 217 -6.55 -14.57 -5.70
CA GLU A 217 -6.56 -13.49 -6.68
C GLU A 217 -7.73 -13.60 -7.65
N ILE A 218 -8.03 -14.82 -8.13
CA ILE A 218 -9.21 -15.06 -8.97
C ILE A 218 -10.50 -14.68 -8.21
N MET A 219 -10.60 -15.05 -6.93
CA MET A 219 -11.74 -14.67 -6.09
C MET A 219 -11.82 -13.15 -5.94
N ILE A 220 -10.69 -12.48 -5.70
CA ILE A 220 -10.62 -11.02 -5.55
C ILE A 220 -11.05 -10.32 -6.83
N VAL A 221 -10.58 -10.75 -8.01
CA VAL A 221 -11.02 -10.19 -9.29
C VAL A 221 -12.52 -10.41 -9.47
N GLY A 222 -13.02 -11.63 -9.20
CA GLY A 222 -14.43 -11.99 -9.33
C GLY A 222 -15.36 -11.19 -8.42
N VAL A 223 -14.91 -10.82 -7.22
CA VAL A 223 -15.71 -10.03 -6.26
C VAL A 223 -15.53 -8.52 -6.46
N SER A 224 -14.30 -8.07 -6.70
CA SER A 224 -13.97 -6.65 -6.73
C SER A 224 -14.51 -5.98 -7.97
N ILE A 225 -14.44 -6.61 -9.14
CA ILE A 225 -14.92 -6.00 -10.38
C ILE A 225 -16.41 -5.65 -10.32
N PRO A 226 -17.33 -6.56 -9.90
CA PRO A 226 -18.73 -6.20 -9.67
C PRO A 226 -18.94 -5.09 -8.64
N LEU A 227 -18.19 -5.12 -7.53
CA LEU A 227 -18.33 -4.11 -6.47
C LEU A 227 -17.84 -2.73 -6.94
N ILE A 228 -16.70 -2.68 -7.63
CA ILE A 228 -16.16 -1.45 -8.20
C ILE A 228 -17.16 -0.86 -9.18
N LEU A 229 -17.72 -1.65 -10.10
CA LEU A 229 -18.72 -1.16 -11.05
C LEU A 229 -20.02 -0.69 -10.37
N LYS A 230 -20.38 -1.28 -9.23
CA LYS A 230 -21.58 -0.90 -8.46
C LYS A 230 -21.39 0.40 -7.70
N PHE A 231 -20.24 0.61 -7.07
CA PHE A 231 -19.97 1.79 -6.22
C PHE A 231 -19.30 2.93 -6.98
N PHE A 232 -18.52 2.61 -8.01
CA PHE A 232 -17.82 3.55 -8.90
C PHE A 232 -18.22 3.25 -10.35
N PRO A 233 -19.47 3.54 -10.73
CA PRO A 233 -19.92 3.26 -12.08
C PRO A 233 -19.08 4.04 -13.11
N MET A 234 -18.81 3.40 -14.25
CA MET A 234 -18.18 3.99 -15.43
C MET A 234 -19.14 5.00 -16.07
N SER A 235 -19.32 6.13 -15.39
CA SER A 235 -20.17 7.22 -15.84
C SER A 235 -19.41 8.05 -16.87
N PRO A 236 -20.06 8.47 -17.97
CA PRO A 236 -19.45 9.39 -18.92
C PRO A 236 -19.04 10.69 -18.22
N VAL A 237 -17.83 11.17 -18.50
CA VAL A 237 -17.40 12.49 -18.02
C VAL A 237 -17.99 13.53 -18.98
N GLY A 238 -19.01 14.24 -18.51
CA GLY A 238 -19.65 15.36 -19.24
C GLY A 238 -18.87 16.65 -19.15
#